data_AF-A0AAV0XLL7-F1
#
_entry.id   AF-A0AAV0XLL7-F1
#
_cell.length_a   1.000
_cell.length_b   1.000
_cell.length_c   1.000
_cell.angle_alpha   90.00
_cell.angle_beta   90.00
_cell.angle_gamma   90.00
#
_symmetry.space_group_name_H-M   'P 1'
#
loop_
_entity.id
_entity.type
_entity.pdbx_description
1 polymer ?
#
loop_
_entity_poly.entity_id
_entity_poly.type
_entity_poly.pdbx_seq_one_letter_code
_entity_poly.pdbx_strand_id
1 'polypeptide(L)'
;MPIDYYKFFSIVLEPTSVYPTRGVHKTFETSRQYIHLTSAVLDMDFESMIRPATFLPGYCENIQRWMTSKYTLKMNINGEESVLCHLHVGNNFQSNIDVHLPPSVVQSEVEFYCEETCRIHLNGKILLQ
;
A
#
# COMPACT_ATOMS: atom_id res chain seq x y z
N MET A 1 5.49 35.30 6.76
CA MET A 1 5.53 34.03 5.99
C MET A 1 4.33 33.21 6.42
N PRO A 2 3.46 32.73 5.51
CA PRO A 2 2.43 31.77 5.90
C PRO A 2 3.09 30.50 6.45
N ILE A 3 2.50 29.95 7.51
CA ILE A 3 2.93 28.67 8.11
C ILE A 3 2.02 27.60 7.52
N ASP A 4 2.61 26.64 6.80
CA ASP A 4 1.88 25.49 6.29
C ASP A 4 1.65 24.49 7.42
N TYR A 5 0.40 24.12 7.66
CA TYR A 5 0.03 23.10 8.64
C TYR A 5 -0.20 21.77 7.94
N TYR A 6 0.41 20.70 8.45
CA TYR A 6 0.25 19.36 7.89
C TYR A 6 -0.37 18.41 8.90
N LYS A 7 -1.32 17.58 8.44
CA LYS A 7 -1.82 16.42 9.17
C LYS A 7 -1.24 15.14 8.58
N PHE A 8 -0.47 14.40 9.37
CA PHE A 8 0.04 13.09 8.96
C PHE A 8 -1.04 12.03 9.08
N PHE A 9 -1.00 11.05 8.18
CA PHE A 9 -1.89 9.90 8.19
C PHE A 9 -1.17 8.62 7.81
N SER A 10 -1.73 7.51 8.24
CA SER A 10 -1.37 6.16 7.82
C SER A 10 -2.65 5.41 7.49
N ILE A 11 -2.63 4.71 6.36
CA ILE A 11 -3.75 3.96 5.85
C ILE A 11 -3.32 2.52 5.68
N VAL A 12 -4.03 1.63 6.37
CA VAL A 12 -3.85 0.20 6.18
C VAL A 12 -4.66 -0.24 4.98
N LEU A 13 -3.96 -0.83 4.02
CA LEU A 13 -4.54 -1.60 2.94
C LEU A 13 -4.62 -3.06 3.40
N GLU A 14 -5.84 -3.55 3.69
CA GLU A 14 -6.09 -4.95 4.07
C GLU A 14 -6.59 -5.80 2.90
N PRO A 15 -6.11 -7.05 2.74
CA PRO A 15 -6.61 -7.93 1.70
C PRO A 15 -8.09 -8.24 1.92
N THR A 16 -8.88 -8.14 0.85
CA THR A 16 -10.32 -8.37 0.85
C THR A 16 -10.69 -9.87 0.89
N SER A 17 -9.71 -10.75 0.66
CA SER A 17 -9.89 -12.21 0.58
C SER A 17 -8.57 -12.95 0.88
N VAL A 18 -8.68 -14.13 1.53
CA VAL A 18 -7.57 -15.08 1.80
C VAL A 18 -7.11 -15.81 0.51
N TYR A 19 -7.90 -15.72 -0.56
CA TYR A 19 -7.62 -16.29 -1.89
C TYR A 19 -7.26 -15.21 -2.92
N PRO A 20 -6.46 -15.54 -3.96
CA PRO A 20 -5.79 -14.57 -4.81
C PRO A 20 -6.77 -14.02 -5.85
N THR A 21 -7.71 -13.20 -5.42
CA THR A 21 -8.58 -12.45 -6.31
C THR A 21 -8.83 -11.09 -5.70
N ARG A 22 -8.05 -10.15 -6.23
CA ARG A 22 -8.25 -8.69 -6.21
C ARG A 22 -7.79 -7.99 -4.94
N GLY A 23 -7.02 -6.94 -5.20
CA GLY A 23 -6.32 -6.16 -4.21
C GLY A 23 -7.25 -5.47 -3.22
N VAL A 24 -6.61 -4.82 -2.27
CA VAL A 24 -7.28 -3.95 -1.31
C VAL A 24 -7.98 -2.82 -2.04
N HIS A 25 -9.18 -2.46 -1.61
CA HIS A 25 -9.91 -1.30 -2.11
C HIS A 25 -10.07 -0.28 -1.00
N LYS A 26 -9.60 0.95 -1.22
CA LYS A 26 -9.90 2.07 -0.32
C LYS A 26 -10.03 3.37 -1.09
N THR A 27 -11.25 3.87 -1.13
CA THR A 27 -11.60 5.17 -1.74
C THR A 27 -11.38 6.29 -0.73
N PHE A 28 -10.79 7.39 -1.19
CA PHE A 28 -10.65 8.61 -0.40
C PHE A 28 -11.78 9.59 -0.74
N GLU A 29 -12.66 9.87 0.23
CA GLU A 29 -13.46 11.10 0.21
C GLU A 29 -12.67 12.22 0.91
N THR A 30 -11.71 12.80 0.20
CA THR A 30 -10.87 13.84 0.78
C THR A 30 -11.36 15.22 0.36
N SER A 31 -11.82 15.98 1.35
CA SER A 31 -12.34 17.33 1.22
C SER A 31 -11.29 18.29 0.65
N ARG A 32 -11.27 18.54 -0.67
CA ARG A 32 -10.53 19.63 -1.37
C ARG A 32 -9.07 19.89 -0.92
N GLN A 33 -8.40 18.92 -0.30
CA GLN A 33 -7.10 19.09 0.33
C GLN A 33 -6.02 18.39 -0.49
N TYR A 34 -4.82 18.96 -0.47
CA TYR A 34 -3.65 18.39 -1.12
C TYR A 34 -3.13 17.20 -0.32
N ILE A 35 -2.93 16.06 -0.98
CA ILE A 35 -2.40 14.85 -0.36
C ILE A 35 -0.98 14.61 -0.89
N HIS A 36 -0.06 14.35 0.02
CA HIS A 36 1.29 13.90 -0.29
C HIS A 36 1.51 12.52 0.31
N LEU A 37 1.63 11.50 -0.54
CA LEU A 37 2.04 10.16 -0.13
C LEU A 37 3.57 10.13 -0.04
N THR A 38 4.08 9.54 1.04
CA THR A 38 5.49 9.62 1.43
C THR A 38 6.17 8.25 1.54
N SER A 39 5.42 7.21 1.92
CA SER A 39 5.97 5.86 2.00
C SER A 39 4.88 4.80 1.90
N ALA A 40 5.26 3.62 1.42
CA ALA A 40 4.49 2.39 1.56
C ALA A 40 5.32 1.36 2.32
N VAL A 41 4.71 0.68 3.30
CA VAL A 41 5.37 -0.31 4.16
C VAL A 41 4.56 -1.60 4.16
N LEU A 42 5.19 -2.71 3.82
CA LEU A 42 4.62 -4.04 3.91
C LEU A 42 4.54 -4.46 5.39
N ASP A 43 3.37 -4.91 5.81
CA ASP A 43 3.11 -5.41 7.16
C ASP A 43 3.60 -6.86 7.29
N MET A 44 4.83 -7.00 7.76
CA MET A 44 5.50 -8.30 7.91
C MET A 44 4.84 -9.19 8.97
N ASP A 45 4.11 -8.62 9.93
CA ASP A 45 3.42 -9.37 10.98
C ASP A 45 2.14 -10.00 10.41
N PHE A 46 1.42 -9.31 9.53
CA PHE A 46 0.33 -9.91 8.78
C PHE A 46 0.80 -11.06 7.86
N GLU A 47 1.92 -10.86 7.16
CA GLU A 47 2.59 -11.93 6.39
C GLU A 47 3.07 -13.07 7.31
N SER A 48 3.23 -12.82 8.61
CA SER A 48 3.52 -13.85 9.60
C SER A 48 2.31 -14.64 10.09
N MET A 49 1.11 -14.05 10.02
CA MET A 49 -0.14 -14.64 10.48
C MET A 49 -0.87 -15.47 9.42
N ILE A 50 -0.71 -15.18 8.12
CA ILE A 50 -1.19 -16.09 7.05
C ILE A 50 -0.37 -17.39 7.00
N ARG A 51 0.74 -17.48 7.75
CA ARG A 51 1.57 -18.69 7.81
C ARG A 51 0.77 -19.82 8.47
N PRO A 52 0.55 -20.95 7.80
CA PRO A 52 0.17 -22.16 8.50
C PRO A 52 1.34 -22.53 9.40
N ALA A 53 1.16 -22.36 10.71
CA ALA A 53 2.03 -22.99 11.69
C ALA A 53 1.78 -24.50 11.59
N THR A 54 2.65 -25.26 10.90
CA THR A 54 3.22 -26.56 11.35
C THR A 54 3.94 -27.33 10.23
N PHE A 55 5.27 -27.40 10.35
CA PHE A 55 6.15 -28.58 10.16
C PHE A 55 5.70 -29.71 9.21
N LEU A 56 5.63 -29.46 7.90
CA LEU A 56 5.56 -30.52 6.88
C LEU A 56 6.77 -30.44 5.91
N PRO A 57 7.29 -31.59 5.42
CA PRO A 57 8.42 -31.62 4.50
C PRO A 57 8.00 -31.02 3.14
N GLY A 58 8.68 -29.95 2.70
CA GLY A 58 8.30 -29.11 1.54
C GLY A 58 8.37 -27.59 1.81
N TYR A 59 8.62 -27.21 3.06
CA TYR A 59 8.55 -25.82 3.52
C TYR A 59 9.73 -24.92 3.08
N CYS A 60 10.92 -25.47 2.84
CA CYS A 60 12.08 -24.67 2.42
C CYS A 60 11.89 -24.00 1.06
N GLU A 61 11.23 -24.68 0.10
CA GLU A 61 10.92 -24.10 -1.22
C GLU A 61 9.90 -22.97 -1.12
N ASN A 62 8.93 -23.11 -0.21
CA ASN A 62 7.94 -22.08 0.06
C ASN A 62 8.56 -20.85 0.75
N ILE A 63 9.45 -21.03 1.72
CA ILE A 63 10.19 -19.92 2.34
C ILE A 63 11.01 -19.13 1.32
N GLN A 64 11.73 -19.82 0.42
CA GLN A 64 12.51 -19.15 -0.62
C GLN A 64 11.60 -18.35 -1.56
N ARG A 65 10.50 -18.95 -2.02
CA ARG A 65 9.53 -18.27 -2.88
C ARG A 65 8.98 -17.00 -2.22
N TRP A 66 8.65 -17.05 -0.92
CA TRP A 66 8.11 -15.91 -0.18
C TRP A 66 9.13 -14.79 0.08
N MET A 67 10.39 -15.14 0.39
CA MET A 67 11.44 -14.12 0.53
C MET A 67 11.74 -13.40 -0.80
N THR A 68 11.41 -14.04 -1.93
CA THR A 68 11.53 -13.46 -3.27
C THR A 68 10.24 -12.83 -3.81
N SER A 69 9.12 -12.93 -3.09
CA SER A 69 7.85 -12.38 -3.55
C SER A 69 7.95 -10.87 -3.77
N LYS A 70 7.38 -10.43 -4.89
CA LYS A 70 7.37 -9.04 -5.33
C LYS A 70 5.95 -8.52 -5.23
N TYR A 71 5.73 -7.57 -4.35
CA TYR A 71 4.43 -6.94 -4.15
C TYR A 71 4.40 -5.61 -4.91
N THR A 72 3.57 -5.54 -5.95
CA THR A 72 3.40 -4.30 -6.73
C THR A 72 2.23 -3.51 -6.16
N LEU A 73 2.52 -2.33 -5.62
CA LEU A 73 1.50 -1.36 -5.21
C LEU A 73 1.15 -0.47 -6.39
N LYS A 74 -0.14 -0.35 -6.69
CA LYS A 74 -0.67 0.48 -7.77
C LYS A 74 -1.70 1.47 -7.25
N MET A 75 -1.89 2.52 -8.02
CA MET A 75 -2.91 3.54 -7.85
C MET A 75 -3.74 3.62 -9.12
N ASN A 76 -5.06 3.71 -8.99
CA ASN A 76 -5.97 3.97 -10.09
C ASN A 76 -6.69 5.30 -9.82
N ILE A 77 -6.66 6.18 -10.81
CA ILE A 77 -7.37 7.45 -10.79
C ILE A 77 -8.22 7.50 -12.06
N ASN A 78 -9.54 7.53 -11.93
CA ASN A 78 -10.48 7.61 -13.06
C ASN A 78 -10.26 6.54 -14.16
N GLY A 79 -9.80 5.34 -13.79
CA GLY A 79 -9.51 4.26 -14.73
C GLY A 79 -8.08 4.22 -15.26
N GLU A 80 -7.24 5.23 -14.94
CA GLU A 80 -5.82 5.22 -15.29
C GLU A 80 -4.98 4.60 -14.17
N GLU A 81 -4.33 3.47 -14.48
CA GLU A 81 -3.50 2.73 -13.53
C GLU A 81 -2.04 3.18 -13.60
N SER A 82 -1.43 3.39 -12.43
CA SER A 82 -0.03 3.72 -12.27
C SER A 82 0.62 2.88 -11.18
N VAL A 83 1.84 2.40 -11.43
CA VAL A 83 2.64 1.68 -10.43
C VAL A 83 3.27 2.69 -9.49
N LEU A 84 3.03 2.55 -8.18
CA LEU A 84 3.63 3.41 -7.16
C LEU A 84 5.01 2.91 -6.73
N CYS A 85 5.10 1.62 -6.39
CA CYS A 85 6.34 1.01 -5.94
C CYS A 85 6.28 -0.52 -6.00
N HIS A 86 7.46 -1.12 -5.78
CA HIS A 86 7.61 -2.56 -5.57
C HIS A 86 8.17 -2.80 -4.17
N LEU A 87 7.52 -3.69 -3.41
CA LEU A 87 7.91 -4.08 -2.07
C LEU A 87 8.34 -5.55 -2.07
N HIS A 88 9.27 -5.88 -1.17
CA HIS A 88 9.87 -7.21 -1.05
C HIS A 88 10.09 -7.57 0.41
N VAL A 89 9.58 -8.72 0.85
CA VAL A 89 9.74 -9.24 2.22
C VAL A 89 11.21 -9.38 2.62
N GLY A 90 12.06 -9.84 1.70
CA GLY A 90 13.47 -10.13 1.99
C GLY A 90 14.47 -8.98 1.81
N ASN A 91 14.06 -7.81 1.30
CA ASN A 91 15.01 -6.76 0.92
C ASN A 91 14.48 -5.34 1.15
N ASN A 92 13.28 -5.04 0.64
CA ASN A 92 12.68 -3.70 0.66
C ASN A 92 11.21 -3.80 1.09
N PHE A 93 10.98 -4.07 2.37
CA PHE A 93 9.63 -4.08 2.94
C PHE A 93 9.05 -2.67 3.06
N GLN A 94 9.87 -1.62 2.90
CA GLN A 94 9.44 -0.23 2.82
C GLN A 94 9.95 0.39 1.54
N SER A 95 9.12 1.21 0.90
CA SER A 95 9.51 2.09 -0.20
C SER A 95 9.12 3.52 0.16
N ASN A 96 10.04 4.46 -0.07
CA ASN A 96 9.68 5.87 -0.11
C ASN A 96 8.97 6.13 -1.44
N ILE A 97 7.88 6.87 -1.40
CA ILE A 97 7.12 7.31 -2.57
C ILE A 97 6.97 8.81 -2.47
N ASP A 98 7.00 9.50 -3.61
CA ASP A 98 6.85 10.95 -3.65
C ASP A 98 5.72 11.30 -4.61
N VAL A 99 4.49 11.10 -4.13
CA VAL A 99 3.29 11.25 -4.95
C VAL A 99 2.43 12.37 -4.39
N HIS A 100 2.17 13.34 -5.25
CA HIS A 100 1.40 14.52 -4.93
C HIS A 100 0.05 14.45 -5.65
N LEU A 101 -1.03 14.40 -4.87
CA LEU A 101 -2.39 14.40 -5.38
C LEU A 101 -2.99 15.78 -5.11
N PRO A 102 -3.08 16.65 -6.14
CA PRO A 102 -3.64 17.98 -5.99
C PRO A 102 -5.16 17.90 -5.74
N PRO A 103 -5.77 18.92 -5.11
CA PRO A 103 -7.20 18.94 -4.81
C PRO A 103 -8.12 18.63 -6.01
N SER A 104 -7.71 19.00 -7.23
CA SER A 104 -8.46 18.74 -8.47
C SER A 104 -8.53 17.26 -8.84
N VAL A 105 -7.50 16.48 -8.50
CA VAL A 105 -7.44 15.02 -8.72
C VAL A 105 -8.13 14.28 -7.58
N VAL A 106 -8.06 14.83 -6.37
CA VAL A 106 -8.63 14.25 -5.15
C VAL A 106 -10.17 14.35 -5.09
N GLN A 107 -10.78 15.16 -5.97
CA GLN A 107 -12.23 15.17 -6.19
C GLN A 107 -12.73 13.92 -6.94
N SER A 108 -11.82 13.14 -7.51
CA SER A 108 -12.09 11.86 -8.15
C SER A 108 -11.86 10.69 -7.19
N GLU A 109 -12.51 9.57 -7.47
CA GLU A 109 -12.26 8.31 -6.76
C GLU A 109 -10.82 7.86 -7.05
N VAL A 110 -9.98 7.87 -6.01
CA VAL A 110 -8.60 7.35 -6.04
C VAL A 110 -8.61 6.00 -5.35
N GLU A 111 -8.16 4.98 -6.06
CA GLU A 111 -8.05 3.62 -5.55
C GLU A 111 -6.57 3.22 -5.41
N PHE A 112 -6.26 2.48 -4.34
CA PHE A 112 -4.93 1.91 -4.10
C PHE A 112 -5.03 0.42 -3.89
N TYR A 113 -4.22 -0.36 -4.60
CA TYR A 113 -4.32 -1.82 -4.54
C TYR A 113 -2.97 -2.53 -4.74
N CYS A 114 -2.90 -3.77 -4.23
CA CYS A 114 -1.75 -4.68 -4.34
C CYS A 114 -2.15 -5.84 -5.27
N GLU A 115 -1.26 -6.23 -6.21
CA GLU A 115 -1.53 -7.38 -7.11
C GLU A 115 -1.57 -8.72 -6.36
N GLU A 116 -0.78 -8.84 -5.29
CA GLU A 116 -0.72 -10.03 -4.44
C GLU A 116 -1.46 -9.78 -3.12
N THR A 117 -1.91 -10.86 -2.46
CA THR A 117 -2.52 -10.77 -1.12
C THR A 117 -1.46 -10.29 -0.14
N CYS A 118 -1.62 -9.04 0.31
CA CYS A 118 -0.62 -8.37 1.12
C CYS A 118 -1.30 -7.31 2.01
N ARG A 119 -0.74 -7.02 3.18
CA ARG A 119 -1.15 -5.86 3.97
C ARG A 119 -0.09 -4.77 3.85
N ILE A 120 -0.49 -3.56 3.45
CA ILE A 120 0.43 -2.43 3.26
C ILE A 120 -0.05 -1.22 4.06
N HIS A 121 0.85 -0.60 4.81
CA HIS A 121 0.66 0.72 5.42
C HIS A 121 1.12 1.79 4.44
N LEU A 122 0.17 2.56 3.92
CA LEU A 122 0.41 3.72 3.05
C LEU A 122 0.39 5.00 3.90
N ASN A 123 1.52 5.69 3.96
CA ASN A 123 1.71 6.87 4.80
C ASN A 123 1.79 8.15 3.96
N GLY A 124 1.25 9.23 4.50
CA GLY A 124 1.29 10.52 3.85
C GLY A 124 1.00 11.67 4.80
N LYS A 125 0.89 12.85 4.21
CA LYS A 125 0.48 14.08 4.88
C LYS A 125 -0.52 14.84 4.02
N ILE A 126 -1.42 15.53 4.69
CA ILE A 126 -2.43 16.40 4.08
C ILE A 126 -2.09 17.83 4.47
N LEU A 127 -2.09 18.74 3.49
CA LEU A 127 -1.97 20.16 3.76
C LEU A 127 -3.31 20.68 4.30
N LEU A 128 -3.29 21.24 5.51
CA LEU A 128 -4.41 21.93 6.12
C LEU A 128 -4.31 23.41 5.72
N GLN A 129 -5.27 23.86 4.90
CA GLN A 129 -5.46 25.27 4.56
C GLN A 129 -6.44 25.94 5.52
#